data_AF-A0A4Z2F4P1-F1
#
_entry.id   AF-A0A4Z2F4P1-F1
#
_cell.length_a   1.000
_cell.length_b   1.000
_cell.length_c   1.000
_cell.angle_alpha   90.00
_cell.angle_beta   90.00
_cell.angle_gamma   90.00
#
_symmetry.space_group_name_H-M   'P 1'
#
loop_
_entity.id
_entity.type
_entity.pdbx_description
1 polymer ?
#
loop_
_entity_poly.entity_id
_entity_poly.type
_entity_poly.pdbx_seq_one_letter_code
_entity_poly.pdbx_strand_id
1 'polypeptide(L)'
;MKLRFKDLLLFLCLRFCGTSFPPDLTSSGPYLTVVFVADEGVADSGFNATYHAVSVLDRTCGPGQFPCSSGQCLQQQWLCDGWTDCPDGADEQGCGNSTYPPFTSSCEVVEVEMCRGLSYNLTSFPNIWLSIADQGEAATLLRQYRVLMELACFEPLRRLLCGMFLPQCSARGGVLQPCRSVCSSAEQQCSRALDLFSFSWPFNCHLLPDSQDPVECSLP
;
A
#
# COMPACT_ATOMS: atom_id res chain seq x y z
N MET A 1 -16.17 -21.93 -18.76
CA MET A 1 -14.91 -22.71 -18.82
C MET A 1 -14.24 -22.67 -17.44
N LYS A 2 -13.39 -23.64 -17.07
CA LYS A 2 -12.83 -23.77 -15.70
C LYS A 2 -11.42 -23.20 -15.64
N LEU A 3 -11.24 -22.06 -14.97
CA LEU A 3 -9.95 -21.37 -14.88
C LEU A 3 -9.32 -21.62 -13.51
N ARG A 4 -8.07 -22.10 -13.51
CA ARG A 4 -7.14 -21.99 -12.38
C ARG A 4 -6.10 -20.96 -12.77
N PHE A 5 -5.82 -20.01 -11.89
CA PHE A 5 -4.70 -19.09 -12.03
C PHE A 5 -3.79 -19.23 -10.80
N LYS A 6 -2.50 -18.91 -10.98
CA LYS A 6 -1.53 -18.84 -9.88
C LYS A 6 -1.24 -17.38 -9.51
N ASP A 7 -1.48 -17.08 -8.23
CA ASP A 7 -0.61 -16.32 -7.32
C ASP A 7 0.09 -15.02 -7.81
N LEU A 8 -0.29 -13.92 -7.15
CA LEU A 8 0.53 -12.97 -6.35
C LEU A 8 0.26 -11.47 -6.57
N LEU A 9 0.40 -10.70 -5.48
CA LEU A 9 -0.10 -9.34 -5.17
C LEU A 9 1.08 -8.42 -4.76
N LEU A 10 1.03 -7.09 -4.52
CA LEU A 10 0.03 -5.99 -4.41
C LEU A 10 0.88 -4.69 -4.64
N PHE A 11 0.48 -3.58 -5.28
CA PHE A 11 -0.62 -2.67 -4.92
C PHE A 11 -1.47 -2.16 -6.10
N LEU A 12 -2.74 -1.81 -5.81
CA LEU A 12 -3.80 -1.34 -6.73
C LEU A 12 -4.19 -2.25 -7.92
N CYS A 13 -3.37 -3.23 -8.30
CA CYS A 13 -3.73 -4.22 -9.30
C CYS A 13 -4.47 -5.41 -8.64
N LEU A 14 -5.79 -5.29 -8.46
CA LEU A 14 -6.66 -6.39 -8.07
C LEU A 14 -6.71 -7.44 -9.19
N ARG A 15 -5.77 -8.40 -9.15
CA ARG A 15 -5.72 -9.54 -10.08
C ARG A 15 -6.86 -10.50 -9.78
N PHE A 16 -7.98 -10.31 -10.46
CA PHE A 16 -9.10 -11.26 -10.40
C PHE A 16 -8.87 -12.45 -11.33
N CYS A 17 -9.17 -13.64 -10.81
CA CYS A 17 -8.69 -14.90 -11.34
C CYS A 17 -9.69 -16.02 -11.03
N GLY A 18 -10.56 -16.37 -11.98
CA GLY A 18 -11.53 -17.45 -11.79
C GLY A 18 -12.63 -17.47 -12.84
N THR A 19 -13.79 -18.02 -12.47
CA THR A 19 -14.96 -18.19 -13.38
C THR A 19 -16.20 -17.43 -12.92
N SER A 20 -16.12 -16.72 -11.80
CA SER A 20 -17.14 -15.80 -11.30
C SER A 20 -16.83 -14.37 -11.77
N PHE A 21 -17.76 -13.44 -11.57
CA PHE A 21 -17.47 -12.01 -11.78
C PHE A 21 -16.55 -11.49 -10.66
N PRO A 22 -15.66 -10.52 -10.95
CA PRO A 22 -14.97 -9.75 -9.92
C PRO A 22 -15.97 -8.93 -9.09
N PRO A 23 -15.62 -8.56 -7.85
CA PRO A 23 -16.38 -7.55 -7.11
C PRO A 23 -16.28 -6.18 -7.78
N ASP A 24 -17.26 -5.32 -7.55
CA ASP A 24 -17.28 -3.95 -8.09
C ASP A 24 -16.08 -3.12 -7.60
N LEU A 25 -15.50 -2.32 -8.50
CA LEU A 25 -14.29 -1.53 -8.25
C LEU A 25 -14.57 -0.03 -8.46
N THR A 26 -14.29 0.77 -7.43
CA THR A 26 -14.40 2.24 -7.48
C THR A 26 -13.03 2.88 -7.63
N SER A 27 -12.80 3.65 -8.70
CA SER A 27 -11.56 4.42 -8.86
C SER A 27 -11.59 5.69 -8.00
N SER A 28 -10.47 5.99 -7.33
CA SER A 28 -10.27 7.28 -6.65
C SER A 28 -9.98 8.43 -7.64
N GLY A 29 -9.51 8.11 -8.84
CA GLY A 29 -9.16 9.06 -9.90
C GLY A 29 -10.03 8.95 -11.16
N PRO A 30 -9.89 9.90 -12.11
CA PRO A 30 -10.69 9.93 -13.36
C PRO A 30 -10.25 8.88 -14.40
N TYR A 31 -9.16 8.15 -14.13
CA TYR A 31 -8.63 7.10 -15.00
C TYR A 31 -8.68 5.75 -14.28
N LEU A 32 -9.09 4.71 -15.00
CA LEU A 32 -9.03 3.31 -14.55
C LEU A 32 -8.63 2.45 -15.76
N THR A 33 -7.56 1.67 -15.60
CA THR A 33 -7.00 0.84 -16.67
C THR A 33 -7.28 -0.62 -16.37
N VAL A 34 -8.06 -1.29 -17.21
CA VAL A 34 -8.28 -2.74 -17.13
C VAL A 34 -7.32 -3.44 -18.10
N VAL A 35 -6.43 -4.28 -17.56
CA VAL A 35 -5.47 -5.06 -18.36
C VAL A 35 -5.93 -6.51 -18.37
N PHE A 36 -6.23 -7.03 -19.56
CA PHE A 36 -6.55 -8.44 -19.77
C PHE A 36 -5.29 -9.19 -20.18
N VAL A 37 -4.99 -10.28 -19.49
CA VAL A 37 -3.87 -11.17 -19.79
C VAL A 37 -4.44 -12.57 -20.00
N ALA A 38 -4.23 -13.13 -21.19
CA ALA A 38 -4.56 -14.51 -21.53
C ALA A 38 -3.28 -15.21 -22.01
N ASP A 39 -3.17 -16.49 -21.67
CA ASP A 39 -2.09 -17.39 -22.10
C ASP A 39 -2.37 -17.99 -23.48
N GLU A 40 -3.63 -18.36 -23.77
CA GLU A 40 -4.08 -18.88 -25.06
C GLU A 40 -5.39 -18.22 -25.54
N GLY A 41 -5.65 -18.24 -26.85
CA GLY A 41 -6.78 -17.55 -27.47
C GLY A 41 -7.81 -18.49 -28.13
N VAL A 42 -9.08 -18.30 -27.81
CA VAL A 42 -10.24 -18.92 -28.50
C VAL A 42 -11.18 -17.81 -28.97
N ALA A 43 -11.74 -17.96 -30.18
CA ALA A 43 -12.77 -17.06 -30.69
C ALA A 43 -14.15 -17.47 -30.14
N ASP A 44 -14.73 -16.60 -29.30
CA ASP A 44 -16.08 -16.68 -28.75
C ASP A 44 -16.67 -15.25 -28.71
N SER A 45 -17.91 -15.08 -28.26
CA SER A 45 -18.64 -13.81 -28.15
C SER A 45 -18.01 -12.71 -27.27
N GLY A 46 -16.85 -12.99 -26.66
CA GLY A 46 -16.07 -12.02 -25.87
C GLY A 46 -16.58 -11.84 -24.43
N PHE A 47 -16.24 -10.69 -23.84
CA PHE A 47 -16.72 -10.26 -22.54
C PHE A 47 -17.42 -8.90 -22.66
N ASN A 48 -18.29 -8.58 -21.71
CA ASN A 48 -18.88 -7.25 -21.56
C ASN A 48 -18.42 -6.65 -20.24
N ALA A 49 -17.98 -5.39 -20.27
CA ALA A 49 -17.57 -4.62 -19.10
C ALA A 49 -18.38 -3.33 -19.04
N THR A 50 -19.18 -3.19 -17.98
CA THR A 50 -20.01 -2.00 -17.72
C THR A 50 -19.35 -1.13 -16.66
N TYR A 51 -19.30 0.18 -16.87
CA TYR A 51 -18.86 1.15 -15.88
C TYR A 51 -19.96 2.17 -15.58
N HIS A 52 -19.98 2.70 -14.36
CA HIS A 52 -20.82 3.82 -13.97
C HIS A 52 -19.93 4.99 -13.54
N ALA A 53 -19.97 6.08 -14.31
CA ALA A 53 -19.23 7.29 -13.96
C ALA A 53 -19.98 8.07 -12.88
N VAL A 54 -19.49 8.01 -11.64
CA VAL A 54 -20.03 8.81 -10.52
C VAL A 54 -19.52 10.25 -10.66
N SER A 55 -20.45 11.21 -10.75
CA SER A 55 -20.13 12.63 -10.86
C SER A 55 -19.43 13.13 -9.60
N VAL A 56 -18.42 14.00 -9.75
CA VAL A 56 -17.70 14.61 -8.61
C VAL A 56 -18.65 15.45 -7.74
N LEU A 57 -19.74 15.97 -8.31
CA LEU A 57 -20.80 16.71 -7.60
C LEU A 57 -21.76 15.81 -6.81
N ASP A 58 -21.73 14.50 -7.02
CA ASP A 58 -22.57 13.50 -6.34
C ASP A 58 -21.75 12.70 -5.30
N ARG A 59 -20.56 13.21 -4.95
CA ARG A 59 -19.70 12.68 -3.89
C ARG A 59 -20.20 13.07 -2.51
N THR A 60 -21.31 12.47 -2.08
CA THR A 60 -21.34 12.06 -0.67
C THR A 60 -20.32 10.93 -0.53
N CYS A 61 -19.32 11.08 0.35
CA CYS A 61 -18.42 9.98 0.67
C CYS A 61 -19.23 8.76 1.15
N GLY A 62 -18.69 7.55 0.99
CA GLY A 62 -19.40 6.32 1.34
C GLY A 62 -19.89 6.33 2.80
N PRO A 63 -20.94 5.57 3.16
CA PRO A 63 -21.40 5.50 4.54
C PRO A 63 -20.24 5.03 5.46
N GLY A 64 -19.84 5.90 6.40
CA GLY A 64 -18.66 5.68 7.26
C GLY A 64 -17.39 6.42 6.83
N GLN A 65 -17.43 7.23 5.77
CA GLN A 65 -16.28 8.00 5.28
C GLN A 65 -16.41 9.51 5.51
N PHE A 66 -15.28 10.18 5.63
CA PHE A 66 -15.16 11.63 5.86
C PHE A 66 -14.62 12.36 4.62
N PRO A 67 -15.26 13.45 4.15
CA PRO A 67 -14.75 14.28 3.06
C PRO A 67 -13.69 15.28 3.54
N CYS A 68 -12.47 15.20 3.02
CA CYS A 68 -11.51 16.30 3.07
C CYS A 68 -12.02 17.48 2.23
N SER A 69 -11.65 18.73 2.57
CA SER A 69 -12.03 19.91 1.77
C SER A 69 -11.39 19.89 0.37
N SER A 70 -10.29 19.16 0.22
CA SER A 70 -9.63 18.83 -1.06
C SER A 70 -10.37 17.79 -1.91
N GLY A 71 -11.45 17.17 -1.43
CA GLY A 71 -12.31 16.26 -2.19
C GLY A 71 -11.90 14.78 -2.18
N GLN A 72 -10.95 14.39 -1.33
CA GLN A 72 -10.67 13.00 -0.96
C GLN A 72 -11.66 12.52 0.12
N CYS A 73 -11.88 11.20 0.19
CA CYS A 73 -12.69 10.57 1.22
C CYS A 73 -11.82 9.64 2.07
N LEU A 74 -11.74 9.90 3.37
CA LEU A 74 -11.04 9.06 4.36
C LEU A 74 -12.02 8.13 5.07
N GLN A 75 -11.53 7.11 5.77
CA GLN A 75 -12.37 6.30 6.68
C GLN A 75 -12.57 7.04 8.01
N GLN A 76 -13.68 6.80 8.73
CA GLN A 76 -13.92 7.39 10.06
C GLN A 76 -12.84 7.09 11.11
N GLN A 77 -12.03 6.05 10.90
CA GLN A 77 -10.89 5.71 11.75
C GLN A 77 -9.65 6.60 11.54
N TRP A 78 -9.65 7.46 10.52
CA TRP A 78 -8.61 8.42 10.15
C TRP A 78 -9.11 9.86 10.42
N LEU A 79 -9.87 10.03 11.49
CA LEU A 79 -10.36 11.33 11.96
C LEU A 79 -9.87 11.53 13.38
N CYS A 80 -9.15 12.62 13.63
CA CYS A 80 -8.60 12.92 14.94
C CYS A 80 -7.71 11.80 15.50
N ASP A 81 -6.97 11.11 14.63
CA ASP A 81 -6.05 10.03 15.01
C ASP A 81 -4.61 10.54 15.25
N GLY A 82 -4.35 11.82 14.94
CA GLY A 82 -3.07 12.50 15.12
C GLY A 82 -2.25 12.63 13.83
N TRP A 83 -2.75 12.16 12.69
CA TRP A 83 -2.08 12.21 11.39
C TRP A 83 -2.80 13.12 10.41
N THR A 84 -2.04 13.75 9.51
CA THR A 84 -2.58 14.60 8.44
C THR A 84 -2.76 13.75 7.18
N ASP A 85 -3.85 12.99 7.13
CA ASP A 85 -4.26 12.16 5.99
C ASP A 85 -5.00 12.99 4.92
N CYS A 86 -5.70 14.06 5.30
CA CYS A 86 -6.16 15.05 4.34
C CYS A 86 -5.00 15.94 3.85
N PRO A 87 -4.86 16.21 2.54
CA PRO A 87 -3.89 17.17 1.99
C PRO A 87 -3.99 18.59 2.57
N ASP A 88 -5.16 18.94 3.10
CA ASP A 88 -5.52 20.19 3.76
C ASP A 88 -5.62 20.09 5.30
N GLY A 89 -5.32 18.92 5.88
CA GLY A 89 -5.36 18.65 7.32
C GLY A 89 -6.71 18.89 7.98
N ALA A 90 -7.82 18.74 7.24
CA ALA A 90 -9.18 18.97 7.73
C ALA A 90 -9.73 17.86 8.64
N ASP A 91 -9.15 16.67 8.54
CA ASP A 91 -9.33 15.49 9.39
C ASP A 91 -8.90 15.71 10.85
N GLU A 92 -7.86 16.51 11.08
CA GLU A 92 -7.34 16.86 12.41
C GLU A 92 -7.91 18.18 12.96
N GLN A 93 -8.87 18.78 12.27
CA GLN A 93 -9.49 20.05 12.67
C GLN A 93 -10.79 19.82 13.45
N GLY A 94 -10.90 20.43 14.63
CA GLY A 94 -12.14 20.45 15.41
C GLY A 94 -12.39 19.22 16.30
N CYS A 95 -11.34 18.48 16.66
CA CYS A 95 -11.33 17.30 17.54
C CYS A 95 -11.73 17.54 19.02
N GLY A 96 -12.67 18.45 19.27
CA GLY A 96 -13.14 18.83 20.60
C GLY A 96 -13.89 17.67 21.28
N ASN A 97 -13.23 17.05 22.27
CA ASN A 97 -13.67 15.83 22.96
C ASN A 97 -13.65 14.55 22.13
N SER A 98 -12.71 14.40 21.18
CA SER A 98 -12.35 13.06 20.69
C SER A 98 -11.87 12.21 21.85
N THR A 99 -12.66 11.21 22.24
CA THR A 99 -12.31 10.18 23.24
C THR A 99 -11.63 8.97 22.63
N TYR A 100 -11.31 9.02 21.33
CA TYR A 100 -10.20 8.25 20.81
C TYR A 100 -8.99 8.51 21.72
N PRO A 101 -8.34 7.48 22.27
CA PRO A 101 -7.05 7.70 22.89
C PRO A 101 -6.19 8.40 21.82
N PRO A 102 -5.44 9.47 22.16
CA PRO A 102 -4.47 10.02 21.21
C PRO A 102 -3.66 8.82 20.74
N PHE A 103 -3.62 8.57 19.43
CA PHE A 103 -3.13 7.29 18.90
C PHE A 103 -1.62 7.27 19.09
N THR A 104 -1.20 6.90 20.31
CA THR A 104 0.18 6.66 20.69
C THR A 104 0.58 5.39 19.98
N SER A 105 0.91 5.58 18.71
CA SER A 105 1.55 4.69 17.78
C SER A 105 2.91 4.32 18.37
N SER A 106 2.84 3.48 19.40
CA SER A 106 3.93 3.14 20.27
C SER A 106 4.95 2.34 19.48
N CYS A 107 6.21 2.77 19.55
CA CYS A 107 7.29 2.02 18.95
C CYS A 107 7.37 0.63 19.57
N GLU A 108 7.33 -0.39 18.73
CA GLU A 108 7.52 -1.79 19.11
C GLU A 108 8.72 -2.38 18.37
N VAL A 109 9.32 -3.44 18.93
CA VAL A 109 10.54 -4.04 18.37
C VAL A 109 10.20 -4.85 17.12
N VAL A 110 11.05 -4.77 16.10
CA VAL A 110 10.90 -5.54 14.86
C VAL A 110 11.09 -7.04 15.13
N GLU A 111 9.98 -7.79 15.14
CA GLU A 111 9.98 -9.24 15.36
C GLU A 111 10.17 -10.04 14.06
N VAL A 112 9.84 -9.45 12.90
CA VAL A 112 9.86 -10.14 11.61
C VAL A 112 11.29 -10.40 11.13
N GLU A 113 11.68 -11.68 11.07
CA GLU A 113 13.05 -12.15 10.76
C GLU A 113 13.70 -11.46 9.56
N MET A 114 12.95 -11.29 8.46
CA MET A 114 13.44 -10.68 7.22
C MET A 114 13.87 -9.22 7.40
N CYS A 115 13.26 -8.51 8.35
CA CYS A 115 13.46 -7.08 8.60
C CYS A 115 14.35 -6.77 9.80
N ARG A 116 14.82 -7.79 10.53
CA ARG A 116 15.82 -7.62 11.60
C ARG A 116 17.20 -7.27 11.03
N GLY A 117 17.92 -6.38 11.72
CA GLY A 117 19.29 -6.00 11.35
C GLY A 117 19.40 -4.98 10.20
N LEU A 118 18.31 -4.27 9.90
CA LEU A 118 18.33 -3.06 9.08
C LEU A 118 18.81 -1.85 9.92
N SER A 119 18.80 -0.63 9.37
CA SER A 119 19.26 0.57 10.09
C SER A 119 18.39 0.94 11.32
N TYR A 120 17.22 0.31 11.46
CA TYR A 120 16.23 0.54 12.50
C TYR A 120 15.83 -0.76 13.21
N ASN A 121 15.48 -0.65 14.50
CA ASN A 121 15.05 -1.78 15.34
C ASN A 121 13.59 -1.65 15.84
N LEU A 122 12.95 -0.50 15.58
CA LEU A 122 11.62 -0.15 16.08
C LEU A 122 10.69 0.17 14.92
N THR A 123 9.54 -0.49 14.87
CA THR A 123 8.45 -0.25 13.92
C THR A 123 7.28 0.40 14.65
N SER A 124 6.31 0.93 13.90
CA SER A 124 5.03 1.39 14.46
C SER A 124 3.85 0.86 13.62
N PHE A 125 2.74 0.59 14.30
CA PHE A 125 1.51 0.05 13.72
C PHE A 125 0.28 0.80 14.28
N PRO A 126 -0.86 0.83 13.55
CA PRO A 126 -1.12 0.14 12.28
C PRO A 126 -0.37 0.75 11.10
N ASN A 127 -0.04 -0.08 10.10
CA ASN A 127 0.50 0.39 8.83
C ASN A 127 -0.67 0.75 7.91
N ILE A 128 -1.15 1.98 8.08
CA ILE A 128 -2.35 2.53 7.44
C ILE A 128 -2.27 2.45 5.91
N TRP A 129 -1.10 2.72 5.31
CA TRP A 129 -0.92 2.74 3.86
C TRP A 129 -1.22 1.41 3.18
N LEU A 130 -0.98 0.31 3.90
CA LEU A 130 -1.25 -1.06 3.43
C LEU A 130 -2.47 -1.69 4.11
N SER A 131 -3.16 -0.96 5.00
CA SER A 131 -4.23 -1.44 5.89
C SER A 131 -3.84 -2.66 6.73
N ILE A 132 -2.59 -2.74 7.18
CA ILE A 132 -2.08 -3.86 7.99
C ILE A 132 -2.16 -3.49 9.47
N ALA A 133 -2.80 -4.34 10.27
CA ALA A 133 -3.04 -4.07 11.70
C ALA A 133 -1.79 -4.25 12.57
N ASP A 134 -1.00 -5.30 12.31
CA ASP A 134 0.13 -5.70 13.17
C ASP A 134 1.28 -6.39 12.40
N GLN A 135 2.39 -6.63 13.11
CA GLN A 135 3.56 -7.33 12.57
C GLN A 135 3.31 -8.79 12.15
N GLY A 136 2.32 -9.48 12.72
CA GLY A 136 1.97 -10.85 12.37
C GLY A 136 1.25 -10.96 11.01
N GLU A 137 0.38 -10.00 10.71
CA GLU A 137 -0.20 -9.80 9.39
C GLU A 137 0.88 -9.36 8.38
N ALA A 138 1.72 -8.39 8.74
CA ALA A 138 2.87 -7.98 7.91
C ALA A 138 3.79 -9.17 7.59
N ALA A 139 4.15 -9.99 8.59
CA ALA A 139 4.95 -11.20 8.40
C ALA A 139 4.28 -12.19 7.45
N THR A 140 2.96 -12.33 7.54
CA THR A 140 2.19 -13.26 6.69
C THR A 140 2.21 -12.82 5.23
N LEU A 141 2.05 -11.53 4.95
CA LEU A 141 2.20 -10.97 3.61
C LEU A 141 3.65 -11.08 3.10
N LEU A 142 4.64 -10.80 3.95
CA LEU A 142 6.06 -10.85 3.58
C LEU A 142 6.58 -12.28 3.29
N ARG A 143 5.94 -13.33 3.80
CA ARG A 143 6.28 -14.73 3.46
C ARG A 143 6.26 -14.99 1.95
N GLN A 144 5.43 -14.31 1.17
CA GLN A 144 5.37 -14.51 -0.27
C GLN A 144 6.66 -14.08 -0.99
N TYR A 145 7.40 -13.13 -0.41
CA TYR A 145 8.65 -12.62 -0.94
C TYR A 145 9.88 -13.43 -0.48
N ARG A 146 9.74 -14.47 0.37
CA ARG A 146 10.86 -15.31 0.82
C ARG A 146 11.65 -15.94 -0.32
N VAL A 147 11.00 -16.24 -1.46
CA VAL A 147 11.64 -16.86 -2.63
C VAL A 147 12.60 -15.88 -3.32
N LEU A 148 12.39 -14.57 -3.14
CA LEU A 148 13.24 -13.52 -3.72
C LEU A 148 14.54 -13.28 -2.92
N MET A 149 14.67 -13.85 -1.71
CA MET A 149 15.85 -13.63 -0.85
C MET A 149 17.16 -14.14 -1.46
N GLU A 150 17.08 -15.11 -2.37
CA GLU A 150 18.22 -15.69 -3.09
C GLU A 150 18.66 -14.84 -4.31
N LEU A 151 17.95 -13.75 -4.63
CA LEU A 151 18.30 -12.88 -5.76
C LEU A 151 19.36 -11.85 -5.37
N ALA A 152 20.33 -11.60 -6.27
CA ALA A 152 21.37 -10.60 -6.05
C ALA A 152 20.83 -9.16 -5.86
N CYS A 153 19.61 -8.87 -6.33
CA CYS A 153 18.91 -7.59 -6.11
C CYS A 153 18.08 -7.53 -4.83
N PHE A 154 18.15 -8.56 -3.97
CA PHE A 154 17.30 -8.64 -2.80
C PHE A 154 17.57 -7.55 -1.77
N GLU A 155 18.82 -7.17 -1.48
CA GLU A 155 19.09 -6.17 -0.42
C GLU A 155 18.44 -4.78 -0.65
N PRO A 156 18.44 -4.20 -1.87
CA PRO A 156 17.58 -3.05 -2.19
C PRO A 156 16.08 -3.33 -1.99
N LEU A 157 15.58 -4.46 -2.48
CA LEU A 157 14.16 -4.82 -2.38
C LEU A 157 13.73 -5.07 -0.92
N ARG A 158 14.59 -5.67 -0.11
CA ARG A 158 14.42 -5.95 1.33
C ARG A 158 14.22 -4.67 2.10
N ARG A 159 15.06 -3.65 1.86
CA ARG A 159 14.93 -2.32 2.47
C ARG A 159 13.60 -1.66 2.10
N LEU A 160 13.18 -1.74 0.84
CA LEU A 160 11.86 -1.25 0.42
C LEU A 160 10.72 -2.04 1.09
N LEU A 161 10.73 -3.37 1.02
CA LEU A 161 9.70 -4.23 1.60
C LEU A 161 9.56 -4.00 3.10
N CYS A 162 10.67 -3.96 3.84
CA CYS A 162 10.64 -3.73 5.27
C CYS A 162 10.21 -2.30 5.60
N GLY A 163 10.71 -1.27 4.89
CA GLY A 163 10.24 0.11 5.06
C GLY A 163 8.74 0.28 4.77
N MET A 164 8.20 -0.41 3.76
CA MET A 164 6.78 -0.34 3.39
C MET A 164 5.87 -1.16 4.31
N PHE A 165 6.28 -2.34 4.76
CA PHE A 165 5.44 -3.27 5.53
C PHE A 165 5.63 -3.16 7.05
N LEU A 166 6.83 -2.83 7.51
CA LEU A 166 7.21 -2.59 8.91
C LEU A 166 7.91 -1.21 9.00
N PRO A 167 7.18 -0.11 8.78
CA PRO A 167 7.76 1.22 8.69
C PRO A 167 8.45 1.62 9.99
N GLN A 168 9.60 2.29 9.86
CA GLN A 168 10.39 2.73 10.99
C GLN A 168 9.56 3.61 11.94
N CYS A 169 9.73 3.43 13.25
CA CYS A 169 9.08 4.28 14.23
C CYS A 169 9.75 5.67 14.27
N SER A 170 8.95 6.73 14.25
CA SER A 170 9.42 8.11 14.44
C SER A 170 9.90 8.33 15.89
N ALA A 171 10.84 9.26 16.07
CA ALA A 171 11.36 9.64 17.39
C ALA A 171 10.30 10.25 18.34
N ARG A 172 9.11 10.61 17.83
CA ARG A 172 7.97 11.12 18.61
C ARG A 172 6.85 10.08 18.78
N GLY A 173 7.08 8.83 18.38
CA GLY A 173 6.04 7.84 18.07
C GLY A 173 5.55 8.00 16.63
N GLY A 174 4.97 6.94 16.06
CA GLY A 174 4.38 7.00 14.71
C GLY A 174 5.17 6.40 13.57
N VAL A 175 4.56 6.45 12.39
CA VAL A 175 4.96 5.71 11.19
C VAL A 175 5.83 6.58 10.27
N LEU A 176 7.06 6.14 9.98
CA LEU A 176 7.99 6.80 9.06
C LEU A 176 8.19 5.96 7.79
N GLN A 177 7.41 6.28 6.75
CA GLN A 177 7.46 5.65 5.43
C GLN A 177 8.84 5.83 4.76
N PRO A 178 9.28 4.91 3.88
CA PRO A 178 10.60 4.99 3.25
C PRO A 178 10.66 6.13 2.24
N CYS A 179 11.83 6.76 2.12
CA CYS A 179 12.03 7.81 1.13
C CYS A 179 11.89 7.26 -0.32
N ARG A 180 11.45 8.11 -1.25
CA ARG A 180 11.36 7.80 -2.69
C ARG A 180 12.64 7.18 -3.24
N SER A 181 13.80 7.67 -2.80
CA SER A 181 15.12 7.17 -3.16
C SER A 181 15.31 5.66 -2.86
N VAL A 182 14.75 5.14 -1.77
CA VAL A 182 14.78 3.72 -1.40
C VAL A 182 13.99 2.90 -2.42
N CYS A 183 12.79 3.35 -2.76
CA CYS A 183 11.92 2.70 -3.74
C CYS A 183 12.53 2.70 -5.14
N SER A 184 12.98 3.86 -5.63
CA SER A 184 13.60 3.97 -6.95
C SER A 184 14.91 3.17 -7.05
N SER A 185 15.70 3.10 -5.96
CA SER A 185 16.90 2.26 -5.90
C SER A 185 16.57 0.77 -6.02
N ALA A 186 15.52 0.32 -5.34
CA ALA A 186 15.05 -1.07 -5.41
C ALA A 186 14.44 -1.41 -6.78
N GLU A 187 13.66 -0.50 -7.35
CA GLU A 187 13.06 -0.65 -8.69
C GLU A 187 14.14 -0.81 -9.76
N GLN A 188 15.13 0.10 -9.80
CA GLN A 188 16.22 0.06 -10.78
C GLN A 188 17.04 -1.24 -10.71
N GLN A 189 17.22 -1.81 -9.52
CA GLN A 189 18.05 -3.00 -9.31
C GLN A 189 17.28 -4.31 -9.44
N CYS A 190 15.97 -4.34 -9.17
CA CYS A 190 15.21 -5.59 -9.02
C CYS A 190 14.00 -5.74 -9.95
N SER A 191 13.44 -4.67 -10.52
CA SER A 191 12.31 -4.74 -11.50
C SER A 191 12.54 -5.79 -12.59
N ARG A 192 13.66 -5.67 -13.33
CA ARG A 192 14.02 -6.61 -14.40
C ARG A 192 14.21 -8.06 -13.93
N ALA A 193 14.63 -8.26 -12.68
CA ALA A 193 14.75 -9.61 -12.13
C ALA A 193 13.38 -10.20 -11.82
N LEU A 194 12.43 -9.39 -11.35
CA LEU A 194 11.04 -9.79 -11.13
C LEU A 194 10.30 -10.06 -12.45
N ASP A 195 10.56 -9.26 -13.50
CA ASP A 195 9.99 -9.47 -14.85
C ASP A 195 10.35 -10.86 -15.41
N LEU A 196 11.56 -11.38 -15.14
CA LEU A 196 11.99 -12.73 -15.54
C LEU A 196 11.19 -13.85 -14.86
N PHE A 197 10.55 -13.58 -13.72
CA PHE A 197 9.63 -14.47 -13.02
C PHE A 197 8.15 -14.10 -13.25
N SER A 198 7.85 -13.25 -14.24
CA SER A 198 6.51 -12.73 -14.55
C SER A 198 5.86 -11.90 -13.41
N PHE A 199 6.67 -11.36 -12.51
CA PHE A 199 6.25 -10.42 -11.47
C PHE A 199 6.48 -8.98 -11.92
N SER A 200 5.40 -8.26 -12.23
CA SER A 200 5.44 -6.82 -12.51
C SER A 200 5.80 -6.03 -11.24
N TRP A 201 6.72 -5.07 -11.34
CA TRP A 201 7.06 -4.16 -10.23
C TRP A 201 5.80 -3.46 -9.68
N PRO A 202 5.44 -3.64 -8.39
CA PRO A 202 4.12 -3.25 -7.91
C PRO A 202 4.11 -1.97 -7.05
N PHE A 203 5.24 -1.28 -6.92
CA PHE A 203 5.40 -0.09 -6.06
C PHE A 203 5.50 1.19 -6.90
N ASN A 204 4.58 2.13 -6.69
CA ASN A 204 4.65 3.46 -7.31
C ASN A 204 5.48 4.41 -6.43
N CYS A 205 6.77 4.54 -6.73
CA CYS A 205 7.69 5.35 -5.94
C CYS A 205 7.35 6.85 -5.88
N HIS A 206 6.51 7.38 -6.79
CA HIS A 206 6.06 8.77 -6.74
C HIS A 206 5.15 9.08 -5.54
N LEU A 207 4.52 8.06 -4.94
CA LEU A 207 3.70 8.20 -3.73
C LEU A 207 4.53 8.42 -2.46
N LEU A 208 5.84 8.19 -2.50
CA LEU A 208 6.73 8.33 -1.35
C LEU A 208 7.38 9.73 -1.28
N PRO A 209 7.72 10.22 -0.07
CA PRO A 209 8.37 11.52 0.12
C PRO A 209 9.70 11.62 -0.63
N ASP A 210 9.92 12.74 -1.32
CA ASP A 210 11.16 13.05 -2.03
C ASP A 210 12.06 13.93 -1.16
N SER A 211 12.58 13.33 -0.09
CA SER A 211 13.36 14.01 0.94
C SER A 211 14.62 13.24 1.34
N GLN A 212 15.50 13.94 2.04
CA GLN A 212 16.66 13.39 2.75
C GLN A 212 16.58 13.70 4.26
N ASP A 213 15.50 14.34 4.73
CA ASP A 213 15.31 14.62 6.16
C ASP A 213 14.85 13.32 6.88
N PRO A 214 15.61 12.83 7.89
CA PRO A 214 15.27 11.62 8.62
C PRO A 214 14.02 11.75 9.52
N VAL A 215 13.40 12.93 9.59
CA VAL A 215 12.11 13.17 10.24
C VAL A 215 10.94 13.05 9.26
N GLU A 216 11.18 13.24 7.95
CA GLU A 216 10.14 13.15 6.91
C GLU A 216 10.01 11.75 6.29
N CYS A 217 11.11 11.02 6.15
CA CYS A 217 11.10 9.65 5.63
C CYS A 217 12.29 8.80 6.10
N SER A 218 12.14 7.47 6.03
CA SER A 218 13.15 6.51 6.49
C SER A 218 14.11 6.06 5.38
N LEU A 219 15.36 5.79 5.80
CA LEU A 219 16.41 5.17 4.99
C LEU A 219 16.85 3.85 5.67
N PRO A 220 16.02 2.79 5.56
CA PRO A 220 16.24 1.50 6.23
C PRO A 220 17.48 0.73 5.74
#